data_AF-A0A958IIL3-F1
#
_entry.id   AF-A0A958IIL3-F1
#
_cell.length_a   1.000
_cell.length_b   1.000
_cell.length_c   1.000
_cell.angle_alpha   90.00
_cell.angle_beta   90.00
_cell.angle_gamma   90.00
#
_symmetry.space_group_name_H-M   'P 1'
#
loop_
_entity.id
_entity.type
_entity.pdbx_description
1 polymer ?
#
loop_
_entity_poly.entity_id
_entity_poly.type
_entity_poly.pdbx_seq_one_letter_code
_entity_poly.pdbx_strand_id
1 'polypeptide(L)'
;MLRENKALWSRVPHFYYNYYVFQYSTSFVASSALVSKILEEGDNAREKYLSFLKSGRSKYAMDTLLDAGVDMRSAEPAIRTINL
;
A
#
# COMPACT_ATOMS: atom_id res chain seq x y z
N MET A 1 3.80 -34.52 1.88
CA MET A 1 3.44 -33.12 2.15
C MET A 1 4.65 -32.15 2.05
N LEU A 2 5.77 -32.34 2.76
CA LEU A 2 6.88 -31.36 2.71
C LEU A 2 7.66 -31.28 1.37
N ARG A 3 7.69 -32.35 0.56
CA ARG A 3 8.38 -32.35 -0.74
C ARG A 3 7.65 -31.55 -1.82
N GLU A 4 6.31 -31.51 -1.78
CA GLU A 4 5.49 -30.79 -2.76
C GLU A 4 5.58 -29.26 -2.59
N ASN A 5 5.83 -28.78 -1.37
CA ASN A 5 5.95 -27.35 -1.09
C ASN A 5 7.19 -26.69 -1.72
N LYS A 6 8.24 -27.45 -2.05
CA LYS A 6 9.48 -26.88 -2.59
C LYS A 6 9.33 -26.30 -3.99
N ALA A 7 8.32 -26.75 -4.76
CA ALA A 7 8.09 -26.31 -6.12
C ALA A 7 6.96 -25.26 -6.23
N LEU A 8 6.39 -24.78 -5.12
CA LEU A 8 5.29 -23.80 -5.17
C LEU A 8 5.65 -22.51 -5.92
N TRP A 9 6.92 -22.10 -5.85
CA TRP A 9 7.41 -20.91 -6.56
C TRP A 9 7.16 -20.96 -8.07
N SER A 10 7.24 -22.15 -8.71
CA SER A 10 7.11 -22.28 -10.17
C SER A 10 5.67 -22.12 -10.65
N ARG A 11 4.69 -22.17 -9.72
CA ARG A 11 3.26 -22.08 -10.03
C ARG A 11 2.71 -20.68 -9.82
N VAL A 12 3.49 -19.73 -9.28
CA VAL A 12 3.04 -18.35 -9.02
C VAL A 12 3.28 -17.50 -10.27
N PRO A 13 2.24 -17.11 -11.04
CA PRO A 13 2.45 -16.39 -12.30
C PRO A 13 3.16 -15.03 -12.11
N HIS A 14 2.87 -14.34 -11.01
CA HIS A 14 3.46 -13.05 -10.68
C HIS A 14 4.97 -13.09 -10.40
N PHE A 15 5.58 -14.26 -10.18
CA PHE A 15 7.04 -14.38 -10.06
C PHE A 15 7.75 -14.27 -11.41
N TYR A 16 7.02 -14.42 -12.51
CA TYR A 16 7.52 -14.19 -13.87
C TYR A 16 7.35 -12.74 -14.32
N TYR A 17 6.87 -11.85 -13.44
CA TYR A 17 6.79 -10.41 -13.68
C TYR A 17 7.97 -9.70 -13.01
N ASN A 18 8.30 -8.49 -13.48
CA ASN A 18 9.42 -7.71 -12.94
C ASN A 18 9.04 -7.04 -11.61
N TYR A 19 9.42 -7.66 -10.49
CA TYR A 19 9.24 -7.11 -9.13
C TYR A 19 7.79 -6.65 -8.85
N TYR A 20 6.79 -7.41 -9.26
CA TYR A 20 5.40 -6.97 -9.12
C TYR A 20 4.83 -7.22 -7.72
N VAL A 21 5.16 -8.37 -7.12
CA VAL A 21 4.46 -8.89 -5.93
C VAL A 21 4.56 -8.00 -4.69
N PHE A 22 5.65 -7.22 -4.53
CA PHE A 22 5.80 -6.34 -3.37
C PHE A 22 4.72 -5.25 -3.32
N GLN A 23 4.17 -4.89 -4.48
CA GLN A 23 3.15 -3.85 -4.60
C GLN A 23 1.87 -4.21 -3.84
N TYR A 24 1.54 -5.49 -3.71
CA TYR A 24 0.39 -5.92 -2.91
C TYR A 24 0.58 -5.57 -1.44
N SER A 25 1.73 -5.90 -0.86
CA SER A 25 2.04 -5.61 0.53
C SER A 25 2.12 -4.12 0.78
N THR A 26 2.79 -3.35 -0.09
CA THR A 26 2.87 -1.88 0.08
C THR A 26 1.53 -1.20 -0.15
N SER A 27 0.67 -1.71 -1.05
CA SER A 27 -0.68 -1.17 -1.25
C SER A 27 -1.57 -1.42 -0.05
N PHE A 28 -1.46 -2.59 0.58
CA PHE A 28 -2.17 -2.90 1.81
C PHE A 28 -1.73 -1.98 2.96
N VAL A 29 -0.42 -1.78 3.11
CA VAL A 29 0.13 -0.84 4.09
C VAL A 29 -0.37 0.60 3.84
N ALA A 30 -0.32 1.06 2.59
CA ALA A 30 -0.80 2.40 2.23
C ALA A 30 -2.30 2.57 2.51
N SER A 31 -3.14 1.60 2.13
CA SER A 31 -4.59 1.69 2.34
C SER A 31 -4.95 1.66 3.82
N SER A 32 -4.29 0.82 4.60
CA SER A 32 -4.42 0.74 6.05
C SER A 32 -4.05 2.08 6.72
N ALA A 33 -2.92 2.70 6.35
CA ALA A 33 -2.52 4.00 6.88
C ALA A 33 -3.49 5.13 6.49
N LEU A 34 -3.98 5.14 5.25
CA LEU A 34 -4.99 6.11 4.79
C LEU A 34 -6.29 6.00 5.62
N VAL A 35 -6.77 4.78 5.88
CA VAL A 35 -7.99 4.56 6.67
C VAL A 35 -7.78 4.96 8.13
N SER A 36 -6.66 4.56 8.76
CA SER A 36 -6.35 4.97 10.14
C SER A 36 -6.34 6.50 10.28
N LYS A 37 -5.73 7.22 9.32
CA LYS A 37 -5.77 8.69 9.29
C LYS A 37 -7.17 9.27 9.16
N ILE A 38 -8.03 8.68 8.33
CA ILE A 38 -9.42 9.12 8.21
C ILE A 38 -10.18 8.94 9.54
N LEU A 39 -9.94 7.83 10.24
CA LEU A 39 -10.57 7.55 11.53
C LEU A 39 -10.07 8.47 12.65
N GLU A 40 -8.79 8.85 12.63
CA GLU A 40 -8.15 9.70 13.66
C GLU A 40 -8.34 11.20 13.41
N GLU A 41 -8.16 11.65 12.17
CA GLU A 41 -8.11 13.08 11.79
C GLU A 41 -9.42 13.59 11.16
N GLY A 42 -10.35 12.70 10.83
CA GLY A 42 -11.68 13.04 10.33
C GLY A 42 -11.68 13.72 8.96
N ASP A 43 -12.42 14.83 8.83
CA ASP A 43 -12.74 15.45 7.54
C ASP A 43 -11.51 15.90 6.75
N ASN A 44 -10.45 16.39 7.42
CA ASN A 44 -9.23 16.83 6.74
C ASN A 44 -8.53 15.66 6.02
N ALA A 45 -8.36 14.51 6.70
CA ALA A 45 -7.80 13.32 6.08
C ALA A 45 -8.71 12.74 4.99
N ARG A 46 -10.03 12.80 5.18
CA ARG A 46 -11.01 12.43 4.15
C ARG A 46 -10.86 13.28 2.88
N GLU A 47 -10.69 14.60 3.01
CA GLU A 47 -10.50 15.49 1.86
C GLU A 47 -9.20 15.20 1.10
N LYS A 48 -8.11 14.91 1.81
CA LYS A 48 -6.84 14.46 1.21
C LYS A 48 -7.00 13.13 0.47
N TYR A 49 -7.70 12.16 1.04
CA TYR A 49 -8.01 10.90 0.39
C TYR A 49 -8.86 11.09 -0.89
N LEU A 50 -9.88 11.95 -0.85
CA LEU A 50 -10.69 12.25 -2.04
C LEU A 50 -9.86 12.96 -3.12
N SER A 51 -8.92 13.82 -2.74
CA SER A 51 -7.98 14.44 -3.68
C SER A 51 -7.03 13.41 -4.30
N PHE A 52 -6.54 12.46 -3.51
CA PHE A 52 -5.76 11.32 -4.00
C PHE A 52 -6.53 10.51 -5.06
N LEU A 53 -7.79 10.15 -4.80
CA LEU A 53 -8.61 9.43 -5.79
C LEU A 53 -8.82 10.23 -7.09
N LYS A 54 -9.06 11.54 -6.98
CA LYS A 54 -9.21 12.43 -8.14
C LYS A 54 -7.92 12.55 -8.96
N SER A 55 -6.76 12.34 -8.34
CA SER A 55 -5.46 12.47 -9.02
C SER A 55 -5.20 11.35 -10.04
N GLY A 56 -5.86 10.19 -9.92
CA GLY A 56 -5.66 9.06 -10.83
C GLY A 56 -4.16 8.70 -10.99
N ARG A 57 -3.70 8.55 -12.24
CA ARG A 57 -2.28 8.27 -12.57
C ARG A 57 -1.51 9.52 -13.01
N SER A 58 -1.90 10.70 -12.54
CA SER A 58 -1.30 11.98 -12.97
C SER A 58 0.11 12.23 -12.42
N LYS A 59 0.49 11.57 -11.32
CA LYS A 59 1.83 11.66 -10.69
C LYS A 59 2.37 10.27 -10.37
N TYR A 60 3.61 10.20 -9.91
CA TYR A 60 4.18 8.97 -9.36
C TYR A 60 3.41 8.53 -8.10
N ALA A 61 3.25 7.22 -7.92
CA ALA A 61 2.50 6.66 -6.80
C ALA A 61 2.99 7.16 -5.43
N MET A 62 4.32 7.23 -5.24
CA MET A 62 4.94 7.75 -4.03
C MET A 62 4.54 9.19 -3.72
N ASP A 63 4.42 10.04 -4.75
CA ASP A 63 4.07 11.45 -4.58
C ASP A 63 2.56 11.60 -4.32
N THR A 64 1.72 10.81 -5.00
CA THR A 64 0.27 10.83 -4.74
C THR A 64 -0.08 10.38 -3.31
N LEU A 65 0.64 9.40 -2.76
CA LEU A 65 0.45 8.96 -1.38
C LEU A 65 0.98 9.99 -0.38
N LEU A 66 2.11 10.64 -0.69
CA LEU A 66 2.63 11.72 0.13
C LEU A 66 1.65 12.91 0.20
N ASP A 67 1.06 13.30 -0.93
CA ASP A 67 0.00 14.32 -1.00
C ASP A 67 -1.24 13.93 -0.18
N ALA A 68 -1.56 12.64 -0.13
CA ALA A 68 -2.63 12.09 0.72
C ALA A 68 -2.28 12.06 2.21
N GLY A 69 -1.04 12.42 2.57
CA GLY A 69 -0.52 12.43 3.94
C GLY A 69 0.14 11.14 4.39
N VAL A 70 0.47 10.21 3.48
CA VAL A 70 1.13 8.93 3.78
C VAL A 70 2.53 8.88 3.13
N ASP A 71 3.58 9.00 3.94
CA ASP A 71 4.95 8.87 3.46
C ASP A 71 5.44 7.42 3.49
N MET A 72 5.35 6.75 2.34
CA MET A 72 5.80 5.37 2.12
C MET A 72 7.33 5.20 2.15
N ARG A 73 8.10 6.28 2.32
CA ARG A 73 9.57 6.21 2.53
C ARG A 73 9.93 6.01 4.01
N SER A 74 8.97 6.20 4.91
CA SER A 74 9.14 6.00 6.35
C SER A 74 8.61 4.64 6.80
N ALA A 75 8.99 4.21 8.01
CA ALA A 75 8.44 3.01 8.63
C ALA A 75 7.02 3.21 9.20
N GLU A 76 6.56 4.46 9.28
CA GLU A 76 5.33 4.84 9.98
C GLU A 76 4.07 4.15 9.40
N PRO A 77 3.86 4.09 8.06
CA PRO A 77 2.70 3.42 7.51
C PRO A 77 2.65 1.93 7.87
N ALA A 78 3.81 1.25 7.86
CA ALA A 78 3.89 -0.16 8.21
C ALA A 78 3.62 -0.40 9.71
N ILE A 79 4.15 0.46 10.59
CA ILE A 79 3.90 0.39 12.03
C ILE A 79 2.42 0.61 12.33
N ARG A 80 1.76 1.56 11.66
CA ARG A 80 0.30 1.74 11.78
C ARG A 80 -0.47 0.49 11.38
N THR A 81 -0.11 -0.14 10.26
CA THR A 81 -0.78 -1.36 9.80
C THR A 81 -0.65 -2.53 10.78
N ILE A 82 0.48 -2.65 11.47
CA ILE A 82 0.71 -3.71 12.47
C ILE A 82 -0.10 -3.47 13.75
N ASN A 83 -0.36 -2.21 14.09
CA ASN A 83 -1.01 -1.80 15.34
C ASN A 83 -2.52 -1.50 15.20
N LEU A 84 -3.08 -1.72 14.01
CA LEU A 84 -4.51 -1.59 13.69
C LEU A 84 -5.31 -2.74 14.32
#